data_AF-A0A6I6GJB4-F1
#
_entry.id   AF-A0A6I6GJB4-F1
#
_cell.length_a   1.000
_cell.length_b   1.000
_cell.length_c   1.000
_cell.angle_alpha   90.00
_cell.angle_beta   90.00
_cell.angle_gamma   90.00
#
_symmetry.space_group_name_H-M   'P 1'
#
loop_
_entity.id
_entity.type
_entity.pdbx_description
1 polymer ?
#
loop_
_entity_poly.entity_id
_entity_poly.type
_entity_poly.pdbx_seq_one_letter_code
_entity_poly.pdbx_strand_id
1 'polypeptide(L)'
;MDLLPGDLAPVLDVETYTGNDIDAFLNEIEVWLKLVEAHYGIKPVLYSNAAFYNQYLHDRFSDYPLWVAHYQNRDKPRVDREWQFWQHSETGRVNGIRGKVDFNVFNGDSASFEALRIPLKNR
;
A
#
# COMPACT_ATOMS: atom_id res chain seq x y z
N MET A 1 9.58 11.50 13.66
CA MET A 1 8.47 11.02 14.50
C MET A 1 8.33 9.57 14.12
N ASP A 2 8.65 8.66 15.03
CA ASP A 2 8.67 7.24 14.73
C ASP A 2 7.25 6.67 14.89
N LEU A 3 6.89 5.69 14.06
CA LEU A 3 5.63 4.97 14.23
C LEU A 3 5.68 4.11 15.50
N LEU A 4 4.55 4.03 16.17
CA LEU A 4 4.40 3.34 17.44
C LEU A 4 3.71 1.99 17.25
N PRO A 5 3.88 1.05 18.20
CA PRO A 5 3.08 -0.16 18.22
C PRO A 5 1.58 0.13 18.15
N GLY A 6 0.88 -0.59 17.28
CA GLY A 6 -0.53 -0.35 16.98
C GLY A 6 -0.76 0.70 15.87
N ASP A 7 0.24 1.40 15.36
CA ASP A 7 0.06 2.13 14.09
C ASP A 7 -0.03 1.13 12.94
N LEU A 8 -0.62 1.54 11.80
CA LEU A 8 -0.55 0.72 10.59
C LEU A 8 0.90 0.55 10.12
N ALA A 9 1.18 -0.56 9.46
CA ALA A 9 2.44 -0.78 8.78
C ALA A 9 2.75 0.41 7.85
N PRO A 10 4.03 0.81 7.72
CA PRO A 10 4.43 1.86 6.79
C PRO A 10 3.93 1.57 5.37
N VAL A 11 3.54 2.62 4.65
CA VAL A 11 3.10 2.50 3.26
C VAL A 11 4.14 3.15 2.35
N LEU A 12 4.56 2.44 1.31
CA LEU A 12 5.34 3.02 0.21
C LEU A 12 4.41 3.37 -0.94
N ASP A 13 4.35 4.64 -1.29
CA ASP A 13 3.56 5.16 -2.39
C ASP A 13 4.39 5.20 -3.69
N VAL A 14 4.01 4.38 -4.69
CA VAL A 14 4.68 4.27 -5.99
C VAL A 14 3.67 4.32 -7.13
N GLU A 15 3.57 5.45 -7.82
CA GLU A 15 2.55 5.63 -8.86
C GLU A 15 3.11 5.89 -10.27
N THR A 16 4.33 6.41 -10.34
CA THR A 16 4.91 6.85 -11.61
C THR A 16 6.41 6.61 -11.62
N TYR A 17 6.96 6.60 -12.83
CA TYR A 17 8.38 6.48 -13.07
C TYR A 17 8.74 7.34 -14.29
N THR A 18 9.77 8.19 -14.17
CA THR A 18 10.19 9.13 -15.22
C THR A 18 11.66 9.00 -15.59
N GLY A 19 12.35 7.96 -15.10
CA GLY A 19 13.76 7.71 -15.41
C GLY A 19 13.96 6.90 -16.69
N ASN A 20 15.22 6.56 -16.97
CA ASN A 20 15.60 5.75 -18.13
C ASN A 20 15.97 4.28 -17.81
N ASP A 21 16.19 3.95 -16.54
CA ASP A 21 16.50 2.61 -16.02
C ASP A 21 15.46 2.11 -15.00
N ILE A 22 14.45 1.39 -15.50
CA ILE A 22 13.36 0.86 -14.66
C ILE A 22 13.89 -0.16 -13.63
N ASP A 23 14.91 -0.94 -13.96
CA ASP A 23 15.45 -1.96 -13.07
C ASP A 23 16.15 -1.32 -11.87
N ALA A 24 16.91 -0.24 -12.09
CA ALA A 24 17.48 0.56 -11.01
C ALA A 24 16.39 1.11 -10.08
N PHE A 25 15.30 1.64 -10.62
CA PHE A 25 14.18 2.13 -9.83
C PHE A 25 13.50 1.02 -9.00
N LEU A 26 13.27 -0.15 -9.60
CA LEU A 26 12.72 -1.30 -8.88
C LEU A 26 13.70 -1.80 -7.79
N ASN A 27 15.02 -1.70 -8.00
CA ASN A 27 16.02 -2.02 -6.97
C ASN A 27 15.91 -1.06 -5.78
N GLU A 28 15.72 0.24 -6.02
CA GLU A 28 15.57 1.23 -4.95
C GLU A 28 14.31 0.99 -4.12
N ILE A 29 13.19 0.65 -4.77
CA ILE A 29 11.96 0.22 -4.09
C ILE A 29 12.23 -0.99 -3.21
N GLU A 30 12.91 -2.02 -3.73
CA GLU A 30 13.22 -3.22 -2.95
C GLU A 30 14.10 -2.92 -1.74
N VAL A 31 15.11 -2.06 -1.90
CA VAL A 31 15.98 -1.62 -0.80
C VAL A 31 15.15 -0.90 0.28
N TRP A 32 14.28 0.03 -0.11
CA TRP A 32 13.43 0.73 0.83
C TRP A 32 12.53 -0.24 1.61
N LEU A 33 11.83 -1.14 0.90
CA LEU A 33 10.91 -2.11 1.52
C LEU A 33 11.62 -2.97 2.55
N LYS A 34 12.80 -3.49 2.22
CA LYS A 34 13.61 -4.32 3.14
C LYS A 34 14.10 -3.55 4.36
N LEU A 35 14.57 -2.31 4.16
CA LEU A 35 15.06 -1.48 5.27
C LEU A 35 13.94 -1.14 6.25
N VAL A 36 12.75 -0.82 5.72
CA VAL A 36 11.59 -0.48 6.54
C VAL A 36 11.01 -1.71 7.23
N GLU A 37 10.95 -2.86 6.55
CA GLU A 37 10.58 -4.13 7.17
C GLU A 37 11.53 -4.49 8.32
N ALA A 38 12.84 -4.36 8.12
CA ALA A 38 13.83 -4.62 9.16
C ALA A 38 13.71 -3.66 10.35
N HIS A 39 13.36 -2.39 10.10
CA HIS A 39 13.22 -1.39 11.16
C HIS A 39 11.98 -1.60 12.03
N TYR A 40 10.83 -1.88 11.40
CA TYR A 40 9.54 -1.99 12.08
C TYR A 40 9.12 -3.42 12.43
N GLY A 41 9.79 -4.44 11.89
CA GLY A 41 9.48 -5.85 12.12
C GLY A 41 8.18 -6.31 11.47
N ILE A 42 7.68 -5.59 10.47
CA ILE A 42 6.45 -5.88 9.73
C ILE A 42 6.62 -5.48 8.27
N LYS A 43 6.05 -6.27 7.35
CA LYS A 43 6.06 -5.94 5.92
C LYS A 43 5.35 -4.60 5.66
N PRO A 44 6.02 -3.63 5.02
CA PRO A 44 5.37 -2.41 4.56
C PRO A 44 4.29 -2.73 3.52
N VAL A 45 3.27 -1.88 3.45
CA VAL A 45 2.24 -1.94 2.41
C VAL A 45 2.75 -1.22 1.16
N LEU A 46 2.62 -1.83 0.00
CA LEU A 46 2.91 -1.20 -1.28
C LEU A 46 1.63 -0.57 -1.82
N TYR A 47 1.63 0.76 -1.96
CA TYR A 47 0.57 1.51 -2.63
C TYR A 47 0.93 1.81 -4.08
N SER A 48 -0.03 1.61 -4.99
CA SER A 48 0.10 2.00 -6.40
C SER A 48 -1.25 2.09 -7.11
N ASN A 49 -1.32 2.81 -8.22
CA ASN A 49 -2.44 2.67 -9.15
C ASN A 49 -2.38 1.32 -9.89
N ALA A 50 -3.55 0.76 -10.20
CA ALA A 50 -3.65 -0.59 -10.79
C ALA A 50 -2.87 -0.74 -12.11
N ALA A 51 -2.80 0.30 -12.95
CA ALA A 51 -2.09 0.23 -14.22
C ALA A 51 -0.59 0.11 -14.03
N PHE A 52 -0.01 0.97 -13.19
CA PHE A 52 1.42 0.97 -12.89
C PHE A 52 1.84 -0.33 -12.17
N TYR A 53 1.04 -0.78 -11.21
CA TYR A 53 1.29 -2.04 -10.51
C TYR A 53 1.41 -3.22 -11.47
N ASN A 54 0.41 -3.40 -12.35
CA ASN A 54 0.39 -4.50 -13.31
C ASN A 54 1.55 -4.42 -14.31
N GLN A 55 1.95 -3.20 -14.69
CA GLN A 55 2.99 -3.00 -15.69
C GLN A 55 4.41 -3.23 -15.16
N TYR A 56 4.69 -2.86 -13.90
CA TYR A 56 6.06 -2.77 -13.40
C TYR A 56 6.32 -3.47 -12.06
N LEU A 57 5.32 -3.56 -11.19
CA LEU A 57 5.53 -3.98 -9.79
C LEU A 57 5.14 -5.45 -9.54
N HIS A 58 4.24 -5.99 -10.35
CA HIS A 58 3.54 -7.24 -10.08
C HIS A 58 4.47 -8.45 -9.88
N ASP A 59 5.50 -8.58 -10.71
CA ASP A 59 6.41 -9.74 -10.71
C ASP A 59 7.33 -9.75 -9.49
N ARG A 60 7.74 -8.56 -9.02
CA ARG A 60 8.82 -8.40 -8.05
C ARG A 60 8.35 -8.22 -6.61
N PHE A 61 7.14 -7.67 -6.43
CA PHE A 61 6.62 -7.27 -5.12
C PHE A 61 5.32 -7.99 -4.75
N SER A 62 5.09 -9.17 -5.34
CA SER A 62 3.94 -10.03 -5.08
C SER A 62 3.83 -10.48 -3.61
N ASP A 63 4.92 -10.45 -2.85
CA ASP A 63 4.95 -10.87 -1.45
C ASP A 63 4.61 -9.77 -0.43
N TYR A 64 4.46 -8.52 -0.88
CA TYR A 64 4.09 -7.39 -0.02
C TYR A 64 2.56 -7.19 -0.02
N PRO A 65 1.96 -6.72 1.11
CA PRO A 65 0.58 -6.28 1.13
C PRO A 65 0.34 -5.16 0.11
N LEU A 66 -0.80 -5.22 -0.59
CA LEU A 66 -1.11 -4.29 -1.67
C LEU A 66 -2.24 -3.34 -1.27
N TRP A 67 -2.00 -2.05 -1.45
CA TRP A 67 -3.01 -0.99 -1.44
C TRP A 67 -3.14 -0.44 -2.86
N VAL A 68 -4.24 -0.73 -3.53
CA VAL A 68 -4.40 -0.39 -4.94
C VAL A 68 -5.37 0.76 -5.14
N ALA A 69 -4.99 1.75 -5.94
CA ALA A 69 -5.90 2.78 -6.43
C ALA A 69 -6.53 2.37 -7.76
N HIS A 70 -7.87 2.38 -7.80
CA HIS A 70 -8.64 2.15 -9.03
C HIS A 70 -10.07 2.68 -8.92
N TYR A 71 -10.40 3.74 -9.65
CA TYR A 71 -11.68 4.45 -9.47
C TYR A 71 -12.74 4.10 -10.53
N GLN A 72 -12.36 3.39 -11.60
CA GLN A 72 -13.19 3.19 -12.79
C GLN A 72 -14.11 1.95 -12.69
N ASN A 73 -13.85 1.06 -11.73
CA ASN A 73 -14.65 -0.13 -11.47
C ASN A 73 -15.33 -0.03 -10.11
N ARG A 74 -16.56 -0.55 -9.98
CA ARG A 74 -17.32 -0.53 -8.73
C ARG A 74 -17.23 -1.82 -7.92
N ASP A 75 -16.79 -2.92 -8.53
CA ASP A 75 -16.81 -4.23 -7.88
C ASP A 75 -15.47 -4.57 -7.22
N LYS A 76 -14.37 -4.40 -7.97
CA LYS A 76 -13.00 -4.66 -7.49
C LYS A 76 -11.93 -3.93 -8.30
N PRO A 77 -10.74 -3.66 -7.74
CA PRO A 77 -9.62 -3.13 -8.50
C PRO A 77 -9.15 -4.14 -9.57
N ARG A 78 -8.63 -3.62 -10.69
CA ARG A 78 -8.13 -4.43 -11.82
C ARG A 78 -6.70 -4.91 -11.58
N VAL A 79 -6.52 -5.78 -10.59
CA VAL A 79 -5.27 -6.49 -10.29
C VAL A 79 -5.57 -7.98 -10.14
N ASP A 80 -4.69 -8.84 -10.64
CA ASP A 80 -4.90 -10.30 -10.63
C ASP A 80 -4.23 -10.98 -9.43
N ARG A 81 -4.49 -10.43 -8.24
CA ARG A 81 -4.05 -10.99 -6.95
C ARG A 81 -4.88 -10.40 -5.80
N GLU A 82 -4.71 -10.99 -4.63
CA GLU A 82 -5.24 -10.43 -3.39
C GLU A 82 -4.62 -9.06 -3.09
N TRP A 83 -5.48 -8.16 -2.59
CA TRP A 83 -5.15 -6.81 -2.13
C TRP A 83 -5.74 -6.60 -0.74
N GLN A 84 -5.12 -5.74 0.07
CA GLN A 84 -5.54 -5.44 1.44
C GLN A 84 -6.37 -4.17 1.49
N PHE A 85 -5.98 -3.16 0.72
CA PHE A 85 -6.71 -1.90 0.64
C PHE A 85 -7.03 -1.55 -0.80
N TRP A 86 -8.21 -1.00 -1.02
CA TRP A 86 -8.62 -0.45 -2.31
C TRP A 86 -9.06 0.99 -2.12
N GLN A 87 -8.30 1.91 -2.71
CA GLN A 87 -8.71 3.29 -2.86
C GLN A 87 -9.66 3.39 -4.05
N HIS A 88 -10.95 3.52 -3.73
CA HIS A 88 -12.03 3.43 -4.72
C HIS A 88 -12.60 4.80 -5.09
N SER A 89 -12.16 5.87 -4.42
CA SER A 89 -12.55 7.24 -4.75
C SER A 89 -11.51 8.23 -4.25
N GLU A 90 -11.23 9.27 -5.04
CA GLU A 90 -10.49 10.48 -4.66
C GLU A 90 -11.41 11.68 -4.39
N THR A 91 -12.73 11.46 -4.45
CA THR A 91 -13.75 12.54 -4.42
C THR A 91 -14.75 12.38 -3.28
N GLY A 92 -14.41 11.55 -2.30
CA GLY A 92 -15.23 11.31 -1.11
C GLY A 92 -15.47 12.57 -0.29
N ARG A 93 -16.51 12.52 0.54
CA ARG A 93 -16.86 13.58 1.50
C ARG A 93 -17.22 12.94 2.83
N VAL A 94 -16.52 13.34 3.89
CA VAL A 94 -16.76 12.85 5.25
C VAL A 94 -16.78 14.02 6.22
N ASN A 95 -17.66 13.93 7.22
CA ASN A 95 -17.70 14.90 8.30
C ASN A 95 -16.32 14.99 8.97
N GLY A 96 -15.83 16.21 9.19
CA GLY A 96 -14.51 16.47 9.75
C GLY A 96 -13.45 16.88 8.73
N ILE A 97 -13.68 16.64 7.43
CA ILE A 97 -12.74 17.03 6.36
C ILE A 97 -13.39 18.06 5.44
N ARG A 98 -12.74 19.21 5.26
CA ARG A 98 -13.15 20.22 4.28
C ARG A 98 -12.53 19.88 2.93
N GLY A 99 -13.37 19.54 1.94
CA GLY A 99 -12.93 19.26 0.58
C GLY A 99 -13.22 17.84 0.13
N LYS A 100 -12.59 17.44 -0.96
CA LYS A 100 -12.56 16.04 -1.43
C LYS A 100 -11.53 15.26 -0.62
N VAL A 101 -11.80 13.99 -0.37
CA VAL A 101 -10.88 13.09 0.33
C VAL A 101 -10.96 11.69 -0.25
N ASP A 102 -9.84 10.97 -0.15
CA ASP A 102 -9.75 9.59 -0.62
C ASP A 102 -10.52 8.64 0.29
N PHE A 103 -11.33 7.77 -0.31
CA PHE A 103 -12.03 6.70 0.38
C PHE A 103 -11.41 5.36 0.04
N ASN A 104 -11.21 4.57 1.10
CA ASN A 104 -10.54 3.29 1.05
C ASN A 104 -11.42 2.24 1.71
N VAL A 105 -11.41 1.04 1.15
CA VAL A 105 -11.98 -0.14 1.78
C VAL A 105 -10.88 -1.13 2.11
N PHE A 106 -11.01 -1.81 3.24
CA PHE A 106 -10.16 -2.91 3.64
C PHE A 106 -10.78 -4.24 3.20
N ASN A 107 -9.99 -5.14 2.63
CA ASN A 107 -10.41 -6.49 2.24
C ASN A 107 -10.01 -7.50 3.32
N GLY A 108 -10.89 -7.70 4.30
CA GLY A 108 -10.70 -8.64 5.38
C GLY A 108 -11.56 -8.30 6.60
N ASP A 109 -11.37 -9.07 7.66
CA ASP A 109 -12.02 -8.85 8.94
C ASP A 109 -11.14 -8.04 9.92
N SER A 110 -11.63 -7.82 11.13
CA SER A 110 -10.89 -7.09 12.16
C SER A 110 -9.57 -7.78 12.55
N ALA A 111 -9.50 -9.11 12.52
CA ALA A 111 -8.26 -9.82 12.85
C ALA A 111 -7.21 -9.64 11.76
N SER A 112 -7.61 -9.72 10.48
CA SER A 112 -6.75 -9.39 9.35
C SER A 112 -6.27 -7.94 9.38
N PHE A 113 -7.12 -7.01 9.80
CA PHE A 113 -6.73 -5.60 9.93
C PHE A 113 -5.70 -5.39 11.05
N GLU A 114 -5.90 -6.02 12.22
CA GLU A 114 -4.94 -5.95 13.33
C GLU A 114 -3.58 -6.55 12.97
N ALA A 115 -3.54 -7.57 12.11
CA ALA A 115 -2.30 -8.17 11.62
C ALA A 115 -1.45 -7.22 10.74
N LEU A 116 -2.02 -6.10 10.26
CA LEU A 116 -1.31 -5.08 9.49
C LEU A 116 -0.76 -3.94 10.37
N ARG A 117 -0.85 -4.06 11.69
CA ARG A 117 -0.38 -3.04 12.63
C ARG A 117 0.98 -3.40 13.19
N ILE A 118 1.79 -2.38 13.46
CA ILE A 118 3.14 -2.54 14.02
C ILE A 118 3.04 -3.31 15.34
N PRO A 119 3.80 -4.41 15.49
CA PRO A 119 3.71 -5.25 16.67
C PRO A 119 4.21 -4.51 17.91
N LEU A 120 3.70 -4.92 19.08
CA LEU A 120 4.31 -4.56 20.34
C LEU A 120 5.75 -5.10 20.35
N LYS A 121 6.74 -4.24 20.59
CA LYS A 121 8.11 -4.71 20.83
C LYS A 121 8.11 -5.60 22.08
N ASN A 122 8.34 -6.89 21.89
CA ASN A 122 8.63 -7.78 23.01
C ASN A 122 9.93 -7.28 23.67
N ARG A 123 9.84 -6.87 24.93
CA ARG A 123 11.00 -6.53 25.76
C ARG A 123 11.68 -7.80 26.25
#